data_AF-A0A7Y7DMP4-F1
#
_entry.id   AF-A0A7Y7DMP4-F1
#
_cell.length_a   1.000
_cell.length_b   1.000
_cell.length_c   1.000
_cell.angle_alpha   90.00
_cell.angle_beta   90.00
_cell.angle_gamma   90.00
#
_symmetry.space_group_name_H-M   'P 1'
#
loop_
_entity.id
_entity.type
_entity.pdbx_description
1 polymer ?
#
loop_
_entity_poly.entity_id
_entity_poly.type
_entity_poly.pdbx_seq_one_letter_code
_entity_poly.pdbx_strand_id
1 'polypeptide(L)'
;MIPKYSITGIKDIITESGVSDEFLSADLILTSHGLKRNAINYLKIGDKVKKKLFDVSENDLDLNTIVGELEITDSLKVAIDISLLDRRRIADVFVELTKLSTKYRCKISIVYLLAKYSPPSGLPVSNHSVKPVSSFFSGWANQPGLPIMTVVGLGYERDKAIGAIEYLESSRSFLFFPKSSEEQYFDDVLATNSEIVSSTDENHKINYRVESPVEALLSLDSLLEANKNKYKIVLLPFGPKIFYAMNLLASIVHSEVSVWHVSGEEEDGDSSQDREVASVFGFKFEMLVTN
;
A
#
# COMPACT_ATOMS: atom_id res chain seq x y z
N MET A 1 -11.89 -20.28 -12.70
CA MET A 1 -10.93 -20.56 -11.62
C MET A 1 -10.19 -19.26 -11.36
N ILE A 2 -10.20 -18.75 -10.12
CA ILE A 2 -9.49 -17.50 -9.80
C ILE A 2 -7.99 -17.81 -9.85
N PRO A 3 -7.16 -17.03 -10.58
CA PRO A 3 -5.73 -17.25 -10.63
C PRO A 3 -5.15 -17.20 -9.22
N LYS A 4 -4.28 -18.16 -8.88
CA LYS A 4 -3.48 -18.07 -7.66
C LYS A 4 -2.19 -17.35 -7.98
N TYR A 5 -1.79 -16.43 -7.10
CA TYR A 5 -0.57 -15.67 -7.27
C TYR A 5 0.46 -16.12 -6.24
N SER A 6 1.71 -16.27 -6.68
CA SER A 6 2.87 -16.46 -5.82
C SER A 6 3.75 -15.22 -5.90
N ILE A 7 4.14 -14.73 -4.74
CA ILE A 7 5.09 -13.63 -4.60
C ILE A 7 6.41 -14.20 -4.08
N THR A 8 7.51 -13.89 -4.75
CA THR A 8 8.84 -14.39 -4.38
C THR A 8 9.88 -13.28 -4.41
N GLY A 9 11.06 -13.53 -3.83
CA GLY A 9 12.20 -12.61 -3.93
C GLY A 9 11.97 -11.25 -3.27
N ILE A 10 11.09 -11.17 -2.27
CA ILE A 10 10.75 -9.93 -1.59
C ILE A 10 11.98 -9.37 -0.87
N LYS A 11 12.36 -8.12 -1.14
CA LYS A 11 13.51 -7.44 -0.53
C LYS A 11 13.25 -5.96 -0.36
N ASP A 12 13.73 -5.38 0.75
CA ASP A 12 13.72 -3.94 0.93
C ASP A 12 14.69 -3.25 -0.04
N ILE A 13 14.36 -2.00 -0.37
CA ILE A 13 15.21 -1.05 -1.09
C ILE A 13 15.36 0.16 -0.17
N ILE A 14 16.47 0.26 0.55
CA ILE A 14 16.63 1.22 1.66
C ILE A 14 17.58 2.39 1.37
N THR A 15 18.19 2.45 0.19
CA THR A 15 19.13 3.51 -0.19
C THR A 15 18.68 4.25 -1.44
N GLU A 16 19.01 5.54 -1.52
CA GLU A 16 18.78 6.35 -2.73
C GLU A 16 19.41 5.73 -3.98
N SER A 17 20.61 5.16 -3.85
CA SER A 17 21.29 4.45 -4.94
C SER A 17 20.52 3.21 -5.37
N GLY A 18 20.05 2.41 -4.41
CA GLY A 18 19.27 1.21 -4.69
C GLY A 18 17.96 1.56 -5.40
N VAL A 19 17.26 2.60 -4.93
CA VAL A 19 16.06 3.10 -5.61
C VAL A 19 16.41 3.57 -7.03
N SER A 20 17.47 4.36 -7.21
CA SER A 20 17.91 4.82 -8.52
C SER A 20 18.20 3.65 -9.48
N ASP A 21 18.86 2.60 -9.01
CA ASP A 21 19.18 1.41 -9.80
C ASP A 21 17.91 0.66 -10.26
N GLU A 22 16.89 0.57 -9.39
CA GLU A 22 15.61 -0.02 -9.76
C GLU A 22 14.91 0.79 -10.86
N PHE A 23 14.88 2.12 -10.75
CA PHE A 23 14.29 2.98 -11.79
C PHE A 23 15.06 2.94 -13.11
N LEU A 24 16.39 2.98 -13.08
CA LEU A 24 17.22 2.96 -14.29
C LEU A 24 17.10 1.63 -15.04
N SER A 25 16.98 0.53 -14.29
CA SER A 25 16.90 -0.83 -14.84
C SER A 25 15.48 -1.31 -15.15
N ALA A 26 14.45 -0.56 -14.76
CA ALA A 26 13.06 -0.86 -15.10
C ALA A 26 12.81 -0.72 -16.61
N ASP A 27 11.82 -1.46 -17.11
CA ASP A 27 11.34 -1.34 -18.49
C ASP A 27 10.21 -0.30 -18.57
N LEU A 28 9.37 -0.27 -17.53
CA LEU A 28 8.27 0.68 -17.35
C LEU A 28 8.35 1.31 -15.97
N ILE A 29 8.12 2.62 -15.91
CA ILE A 29 8.12 3.38 -14.66
C ILE A 29 6.79 4.11 -14.52
N LEU A 30 6.06 3.78 -13.46
CA LEU A 30 4.79 4.42 -13.11
C LEU A 30 5.03 5.45 -12.02
N THR A 31 4.57 6.68 -12.23
CA THR A 31 4.72 7.78 -11.27
C THR A 31 3.56 8.76 -11.42
N SER A 32 3.44 9.72 -10.51
CA SER A 32 2.64 10.92 -10.73
C SER A 32 3.52 12.17 -10.67
N HIS A 33 3.10 13.22 -11.39
CA HIS A 33 3.77 14.50 -11.40
C HIS A 33 3.90 15.11 -9.99
N GLY A 34 5.10 15.59 -9.68
CA GLY A 34 5.39 16.37 -8.49
C GLY A 34 6.77 17.01 -8.56
N LEU A 35 6.95 18.13 -7.88
CA LEU A 35 8.19 18.91 -7.84
C LEU A 35 9.14 18.43 -6.76
N LYS A 36 8.62 18.03 -5.59
CA LYS A 36 9.42 17.74 -4.39
C LYS A 36 9.47 16.25 -4.05
N ARG A 37 8.31 15.59 -4.06
CA ARG A 37 8.09 14.23 -3.55
C ARG A 37 7.88 13.21 -4.67
N ASN A 38 8.34 13.56 -5.86
CA ASN A 38 8.46 12.66 -7.00
C ASN A 38 9.87 12.03 -7.00
N ALA A 39 9.96 10.70 -7.04
CA ALA A 39 11.21 9.95 -6.97
C ALA A 39 12.20 10.35 -8.08
N ILE A 40 11.71 10.58 -9.29
CA ILE A 40 12.53 10.92 -10.46
C ILE A 40 13.24 12.26 -10.28
N ASN A 41 12.50 13.25 -9.80
CA ASN A 41 13.00 14.59 -9.55
C ASN A 41 13.92 14.61 -8.33
N TYR A 42 13.51 13.95 -7.24
CA TYR A 42 14.30 13.83 -6.01
C TYR A 42 15.68 13.21 -6.28
N LEU A 43 15.72 12.10 -7.02
CA LEU A 43 16.95 11.37 -7.37
C LEU A 43 17.71 11.98 -8.55
N LYS A 44 17.14 13.00 -9.23
CA LYS A 44 17.74 13.68 -10.40
C LYS A 44 18.05 12.72 -11.55
N ILE A 45 17.13 11.79 -11.85
CA ILE A 45 17.31 10.77 -12.89
C ILE A 45 16.45 10.98 -14.13
N GLY A 46 15.66 12.06 -14.21
CA GLY A 46 14.65 12.30 -15.26
C GLY A 46 15.14 12.10 -16.70
N ASP A 47 16.28 12.68 -17.07
CA ASP A 47 16.81 12.56 -18.44
C ASP A 47 17.13 11.11 -18.83
N LYS A 48 17.52 10.28 -17.85
CA LYS A 48 17.92 8.88 -18.07
C LYS A 48 16.72 7.96 -18.25
N VAL A 49 15.57 8.32 -17.69
CA VAL A 49 14.39 7.45 -17.64
C VAL A 49 13.21 7.95 -18.48
N LYS A 50 13.30 9.14 -19.07
CA LYS A 50 12.19 9.83 -19.76
C LYS A 50 11.37 8.96 -20.72
N LYS A 51 12.00 8.06 -21.47
CA LYS A 51 11.32 7.19 -22.46
C LYS A 51 10.52 6.04 -21.83
N LYS A 52 10.65 5.83 -20.52
CA LYS A 52 10.04 4.74 -19.77
C LYS A 52 8.99 5.25 -18.77
N LEU A 53 8.86 6.57 -18.65
CA LEU A 53 7.97 7.21 -17.68
C LEU A 53 6.53 7.22 -18.20
N PHE A 54 5.63 6.77 -17.36
CA PHE A 54 4.20 6.90 -17.55
C PHE A 54 3.58 7.58 -16.33
N ASP A 55 2.93 8.72 -16.57
CA ASP A 55 2.19 9.43 -15.52
C ASP A 55 0.80 8.80 -15.34
N VAL A 56 0.57 8.18 -14.20
CA VAL A 56 -0.69 7.48 -13.91
C VAL A 56 -1.79 8.40 -13.39
N SER A 57 -1.50 9.67 -13.08
CA SER A 57 -2.49 10.62 -12.55
C SER A 57 -3.38 11.23 -13.64
N GLU A 58 -2.87 11.39 -14.86
CA GLU A 58 -3.56 12.07 -15.95
C GLU A 58 -4.22 11.11 -16.96
N ASN A 59 -3.90 9.83 -16.91
CA ASN A 59 -4.26 8.87 -17.96
C ASN A 59 -5.14 7.72 -17.45
N ASP A 60 -5.96 7.19 -18.36
CA ASP A 60 -6.60 5.88 -18.17
C ASP A 60 -5.51 4.82 -18.08
N LEU A 61 -5.57 4.02 -17.02
CA LEU A 61 -4.53 3.03 -16.75
C LEU A 61 -4.84 1.72 -17.47
N ASP A 62 -4.23 1.51 -18.64
CA ASP A 62 -4.20 0.21 -19.32
C ASP A 62 -2.75 -0.21 -19.54
N LEU A 63 -2.20 -0.95 -18.57
CA LEU A 63 -0.82 -1.39 -18.64
C LEU A 63 -0.59 -2.44 -19.74
N ASN A 64 -1.62 -3.17 -20.19
CA ASN A 64 -1.46 -4.13 -21.28
C ASN A 64 -1.19 -3.43 -22.59
N THR A 65 -1.91 -2.35 -22.88
CA THR A 65 -1.67 -1.53 -24.07
C THR A 65 -0.29 -0.88 -24.01
N ILE A 66 0.07 -0.27 -22.87
CA ILE A 66 1.38 0.37 -22.68
C ILE A 66 2.53 -0.62 -22.87
N VAL A 67 2.44 -1.81 -22.29
CA VAL A 67 3.48 -2.84 -22.40
C VAL A 67 3.52 -3.47 -23.79
N GLY A 68 2.38 -3.53 -24.50
CA GLY A 68 2.32 -4.05 -25.87
C GLY A 68 3.23 -3.32 -26.86
N GLU A 69 3.57 -2.06 -26.57
CA GLU A 69 4.49 -1.25 -27.37
C GLU A 69 5.97 -1.50 -27.04
N LEU A 70 6.29 -2.21 -25.93
CA LEU A 70 7.66 -2.32 -25.39
C LEU A 70 8.48 -3.49 -25.97
N GLU A 71 7.99 -4.25 -26.95
CA GLU A 71 8.66 -5.45 -27.51
C GLU A 71 9.16 -6.46 -26.45
N ILE A 72 8.50 -6.52 -25.29
CA ILE A 72 8.87 -7.40 -24.16
C ILE A 72 8.32 -8.80 -24.39
N THR A 73 9.17 -9.82 -24.26
CA THR A 73 8.77 -11.21 -24.54
C THR A 73 8.41 -12.00 -23.27
N ASP A 74 9.28 -12.02 -22.25
CA ASP A 74 9.14 -12.99 -21.13
C ASP A 74 9.11 -12.37 -19.72
N SER A 75 9.90 -11.33 -19.50
CA SER A 75 10.06 -10.71 -18.18
C SER A 75 9.91 -9.20 -18.28
N LEU A 76 9.08 -8.64 -17.42
CA LEU A 76 8.79 -7.21 -17.35
C LEU A 76 9.26 -6.67 -16.00
N LYS A 77 10.08 -5.62 -16.01
CA LYS A 77 10.47 -4.88 -14.79
C LYS A 77 9.67 -3.59 -14.70
N VAL A 78 8.90 -3.44 -13.63
CA VAL A 78 8.09 -2.25 -13.37
C VAL A 78 8.56 -1.58 -12.08
N ALA A 79 8.96 -0.32 -12.16
CA ALA A 79 9.18 0.52 -10.98
C ALA A 79 8.00 1.47 -10.78
N ILE A 80 7.57 1.66 -9.54
CA ILE A 80 6.34 2.39 -9.21
C ILE A 80 6.63 3.34 -8.07
N ASP A 81 6.54 4.64 -8.32
CA ASP A 81 6.51 5.66 -7.27
C ASP A 81 5.07 5.86 -6.80
N ILE A 82 4.77 5.41 -5.57
CA ILE A 82 3.44 5.54 -4.97
C ILE A 82 3.27 6.81 -4.13
N SER A 83 4.29 7.65 -4.03
CA SER A 83 4.34 8.76 -3.07
C SER A 83 3.22 9.77 -3.26
N LEU A 84 2.96 10.12 -4.53
CA LEU A 84 1.97 11.11 -4.94
C LEU A 84 0.68 10.49 -5.49
N LEU A 85 0.60 9.16 -5.55
CA LEU A 85 -0.61 8.46 -5.99
C LEU A 85 -1.66 8.44 -4.89
N ASP A 86 -2.91 8.78 -5.19
CA ASP A 86 -4.02 8.48 -4.29
C ASP A 86 -4.19 6.96 -4.12
N ARG A 87 -4.87 6.56 -3.04
CA ARG A 87 -4.99 5.14 -2.66
C ARG A 87 -5.79 4.35 -3.70
N ARG A 88 -6.80 4.97 -4.30
CA ARG A 88 -7.53 4.38 -5.42
C ARG A 88 -6.62 4.04 -6.58
N ARG A 89 -5.77 4.98 -7.02
CA ARG A 89 -4.84 4.80 -8.13
C ARG A 89 -3.80 3.73 -7.82
N ILE A 90 -3.31 3.65 -6.58
CA ILE A 90 -2.43 2.55 -6.15
C ILE A 90 -3.15 1.20 -6.30
N ALA A 91 -4.42 1.09 -5.87
CA ALA A 91 -5.18 -0.15 -6.03
C ALA A 91 -5.38 -0.51 -7.51
N ASP A 92 -5.71 0.46 -8.37
CA ASP A 92 -5.87 0.25 -9.82
C ASP A 92 -4.55 -0.25 -10.45
N VAL A 93 -3.41 0.32 -10.06
CA VAL A 93 -2.09 -0.15 -10.47
C VAL A 93 -1.85 -1.60 -10.08
N PHE A 94 -2.16 -1.98 -8.83
CA PHE A 94 -2.01 -3.38 -8.40
C PHE A 94 -2.93 -4.33 -9.18
N VAL A 95 -4.17 -3.92 -9.48
CA VAL A 95 -5.07 -4.71 -10.35
C VAL A 95 -4.45 -4.91 -11.73
N GLU A 96 -3.94 -3.86 -12.37
CA GLU A 96 -3.32 -4.00 -13.69
C GLU A 96 -2.04 -4.87 -13.66
N LEU A 97 -1.24 -4.79 -12.60
CA LEU A 97 -0.08 -5.67 -12.42
C LEU A 97 -0.49 -7.16 -12.32
N THR A 98 -1.61 -7.47 -11.66
CA THR A 98 -2.11 -8.86 -11.59
C THR A 98 -2.61 -9.37 -12.94
N LYS A 99 -3.08 -8.49 -13.82
CA LYS A 99 -3.44 -8.83 -15.20
C LYS A 99 -2.17 -9.06 -16.04
N LEU A 100 -1.19 -8.18 -15.93
CA LEU A 100 0.10 -8.32 -16.63
C LEU A 100 0.85 -9.60 -16.25
N SER A 101 0.81 -10.00 -14.97
CA SER A 101 1.51 -11.19 -14.50
C SER A 101 0.94 -12.52 -15.03
N THR A 102 -0.24 -12.48 -15.67
CA THR A 102 -0.77 -13.63 -16.44
C THR A 102 -0.03 -13.87 -17.76
N LYS A 103 0.68 -12.85 -18.26
CA LYS A 103 1.42 -12.89 -19.53
C LYS A 103 2.93 -12.88 -19.34
N TYR A 104 3.40 -12.14 -18.34
CA TYR A 104 4.82 -11.90 -18.12
C TYR A 104 5.25 -12.30 -16.71
N ARG A 105 6.51 -12.66 -16.55
CA ARG A 105 7.15 -12.67 -15.22
C ARG A 105 7.42 -11.22 -14.80
N CYS A 106 6.59 -10.69 -13.92
CA CYS A 106 6.70 -9.30 -13.47
C CYS A 106 7.66 -9.18 -12.27
N LYS A 107 8.71 -8.37 -12.42
CA LYS A 107 9.56 -7.92 -11.32
C LYS A 107 9.13 -6.50 -10.97
N ILE A 108 8.63 -6.31 -9.77
CA ILE A 108 7.94 -5.08 -9.38
C ILE A 108 8.72 -4.44 -8.23
N SER A 109 9.02 -3.16 -8.37
CA SER A 109 9.68 -2.34 -7.34
C SER A 109 8.73 -1.21 -6.94
N ILE A 110 8.24 -1.26 -5.70
CA ILE A 110 7.38 -0.23 -5.10
C ILE A 110 8.27 0.73 -4.33
N VAL A 111 8.17 2.02 -4.62
CA VAL A 111 9.00 3.06 -4.04
C VAL A 111 8.12 4.12 -3.40
N TYR A 112 8.54 4.57 -2.23
CA TYR A 112 7.84 5.54 -1.41
C TYR A 112 8.83 6.55 -0.82
N LEU A 113 8.50 7.83 -1.04
CA LEU A 113 9.16 8.98 -0.46
C LEU A 113 8.33 9.40 0.75
N LEU A 114 8.89 9.16 1.93
CA LEU A 114 8.32 9.62 3.19
C LEU A 114 8.40 11.15 3.20
N ALA A 115 7.25 11.79 3.37
CA ALA A 115 7.19 13.24 3.52
C ALA A 115 7.74 13.63 4.91
N LYS A 116 8.38 14.79 5.00
CA LYS A 116 8.59 15.45 6.30
C LYS A 116 7.24 15.70 6.96
N TYR A 117 7.18 15.43 8.25
CA TYR A 117 5.97 15.55 9.04
C TYR A 117 5.36 16.95 8.94
N SER A 118 4.03 16.96 8.90
CA SER A 118 3.19 18.14 9.08
C SER A 118 2.13 17.78 10.10
N PRO A 119 1.72 18.72 10.96
CA PRO A 119 0.62 18.47 11.88
C PRO A 119 -0.68 18.20 11.11
N PRO A 120 -1.60 17.39 11.67
CA PRO A 120 -2.88 17.10 11.05
C PRO A 120 -3.69 18.40 10.88
N SER A 121 -4.48 18.46 9.81
CA SER A 121 -5.32 19.63 9.46
C SER A 121 -6.38 19.99 10.51
N GLY A 122 -6.60 19.13 11.51
CA GLY A 122 -7.46 19.36 12.68
C GLY A 122 -8.97 19.35 12.40
N LEU A 123 -9.39 19.30 11.14
CA LEU A 123 -10.80 19.20 10.76
C LEU A 123 -11.21 17.73 10.65
N PRO A 124 -12.15 17.25 11.49
CA PRO A 124 -12.64 15.89 11.37
C PRO A 124 -13.49 15.76 10.09
N VAL A 125 -13.06 14.91 9.17
CA VAL A 125 -13.86 14.49 8.02
C VAL A 125 -14.59 13.20 8.40
N SER A 126 -15.91 13.20 8.27
CA SER A 126 -16.73 12.03 8.62
C SER A 126 -16.51 10.87 7.64
N ASN A 127 -16.58 9.64 8.15
CA ASN A 127 -16.61 8.44 7.32
C ASN A 127 -17.96 8.34 6.60
N HIS A 128 -18.03 8.75 5.33
CA HIS A 128 -19.24 8.66 4.49
C HIS A 128 -19.43 7.29 3.80
N SER A 129 -18.36 6.50 3.66
CA SER A 129 -18.36 5.19 3.01
C SER A 129 -17.23 4.32 3.54
N VAL A 130 -17.55 3.09 3.91
CA VAL A 130 -16.60 2.05 4.31
C VAL A 130 -16.90 0.84 3.42
N LYS A 131 -16.01 0.55 2.46
CA LYS A 131 -16.26 -0.49 1.44
C LYS A 131 -14.94 -1.03 0.86
N PRO A 132 -14.96 -2.20 0.18
CA PRO A 132 -13.79 -2.68 -0.55
C PRO A 132 -13.21 -1.65 -1.51
N VAL A 133 -11.88 -1.59 -1.61
CA VAL A 133 -11.17 -0.66 -2.51
C VAL A 133 -11.52 -0.91 -3.98
N SER A 134 -11.80 -2.16 -4.34
CA SER A 134 -12.33 -2.56 -5.63
C SER A 134 -12.99 -3.95 -5.51
N SER A 135 -13.68 -4.39 -6.56
CA SER A 135 -14.23 -5.75 -6.62
C SER A 135 -13.15 -6.83 -6.53
N PHE A 136 -11.95 -6.56 -7.07
CA PHE A 136 -10.81 -7.48 -7.01
C PHE A 136 -10.33 -7.72 -5.58
N PHE A 137 -10.38 -6.68 -4.74
CA PHE A 137 -9.94 -6.71 -3.34
C PHE A 137 -11.08 -6.92 -2.33
N SER A 138 -12.24 -7.39 -2.79
CA SER A 138 -13.42 -7.61 -1.93
C SER A 138 -13.31 -8.82 -1.01
N GLY A 139 -12.34 -9.71 -1.25
CA GLY A 139 -12.15 -10.94 -0.50
C GLY A 139 -13.21 -12.00 -0.80
N TRP A 140 -12.81 -13.26 -0.89
CA TRP A 140 -13.70 -14.39 -1.20
C TRP A 140 -13.85 -15.33 0.00
N ALA A 141 -14.56 -14.90 1.05
CA ALA A 141 -14.78 -15.74 2.23
C ALA A 141 -15.64 -16.96 1.88
N ASN A 142 -14.99 -18.13 1.73
CA ASN A 142 -15.64 -19.40 1.39
C ASN A 142 -16.44 -20.01 2.55
N GLN A 143 -16.46 -19.36 3.73
CA GLN A 143 -17.09 -19.86 4.94
C GLN A 143 -18.13 -18.87 5.48
N PRO A 144 -19.43 -19.14 5.26
CA PRO A 144 -20.50 -18.39 5.90
C PRO A 144 -20.41 -18.47 7.43
N GLY A 145 -20.79 -17.40 8.12
CA GLY A 145 -20.89 -17.38 9.59
C GLY A 145 -19.60 -17.12 10.38
N LEU A 146 -18.42 -17.03 9.73
CA LEU A 146 -17.21 -16.60 10.42
C LEU A 146 -17.33 -15.13 10.90
N PRO A 147 -16.89 -14.81 12.13
CA PRO A 147 -16.88 -13.44 12.64
C PRO A 147 -15.83 -12.59 11.91
N ILE A 148 -16.02 -11.27 11.92
CA ILE A 148 -15.09 -10.33 11.27
C ILE A 148 -13.89 -10.09 12.21
N MET A 149 -12.70 -10.09 11.63
CA MET A 149 -11.48 -9.59 12.24
C MET A 149 -10.92 -8.46 11.39
N THR A 150 -10.60 -7.33 12.02
CA THR A 150 -9.97 -6.19 11.35
C THR A 150 -8.47 -6.18 11.62
N VAL A 151 -7.70 -5.84 10.60
CA VAL A 151 -6.28 -5.49 10.75
C VAL A 151 -6.13 -4.05 10.29
N VAL A 152 -5.70 -3.19 11.20
CA VAL A 152 -5.81 -1.74 11.04
C VAL A 152 -4.43 -1.13 11.06
N GLY A 153 -3.98 -0.59 9.93
CA GLY A 153 -2.84 0.33 9.92
C GLY A 153 -3.31 1.65 10.48
N LEU A 154 -2.59 2.22 11.44
CA LEU A 154 -2.98 3.49 12.04
C LEU A 154 -2.31 4.67 11.32
N GLY A 155 -3.07 5.74 11.16
CA GLY A 155 -2.57 7.07 10.87
C GLY A 155 -3.07 8.07 11.91
N TYR A 156 -2.66 9.33 11.77
CA TYR A 156 -3.08 10.47 12.58
C TYR A 156 -4.43 11.10 12.15
N GLU A 157 -5.20 10.44 11.28
CA GLU A 157 -6.55 10.88 10.92
C GLU A 157 -7.54 10.54 12.04
N ARG A 158 -8.15 11.58 12.60
CA ARG A 158 -8.99 11.48 13.79
C ARG A 158 -10.28 10.67 13.54
N ASP A 159 -10.61 9.80 14.50
CA ASP A 159 -11.85 9.02 14.59
C ASP A 159 -12.16 8.08 13.41
N LYS A 160 -11.26 7.99 12.40
CA LYS A 160 -11.50 7.15 11.21
C LYS A 160 -11.37 5.67 11.50
N ALA A 161 -10.29 5.28 12.18
CA ALA A 161 -10.01 3.89 12.50
C ALA A 161 -11.10 3.28 13.40
N ILE A 162 -11.46 3.99 14.48
CA ILE A 162 -12.54 3.54 15.38
C ILE A 162 -13.87 3.41 14.64
N GLY A 163 -14.28 4.42 13.87
CA GLY A 163 -15.54 4.39 13.16
C GLY A 163 -15.62 3.25 12.12
N ALA A 164 -14.51 2.91 11.48
CA ALA A 164 -14.46 1.79 10.54
C ALA A 164 -14.51 0.41 11.23
N ILE A 165 -13.84 0.27 12.39
CA ILE A 165 -13.90 -0.95 13.21
C ILE A 165 -15.33 -1.19 13.70
N GLU A 166 -15.99 -0.14 14.19
CA GLU A 166 -17.38 -0.19 14.69
C GLU A 166 -18.37 -0.47 13.57
N TYR A 167 -18.23 0.18 12.42
CA TYR A 167 -19.09 -0.05 11.24
C TYR A 167 -19.07 -1.51 10.78
N LEU A 168 -17.91 -2.16 10.87
CA LEU A 168 -17.74 -3.57 10.51
C LEU A 168 -18.18 -4.54 11.62
N GLU A 169 -18.57 -4.04 12.79
CA GLU A 169 -18.88 -4.83 13.99
C GLU A 169 -17.76 -5.86 14.27
N SER A 170 -16.51 -5.40 14.18
CA SER A 170 -15.35 -6.29 14.28
C SER A 170 -15.30 -6.99 15.64
N SER A 171 -15.23 -8.32 15.61
CA SER A 171 -15.12 -9.13 16.83
C SER A 171 -13.71 -9.09 17.43
N ARG A 172 -12.72 -8.70 16.62
CA ARG A 172 -11.31 -8.63 17.00
C ARG A 172 -10.56 -7.68 16.07
N SER A 173 -9.76 -6.80 16.65
CA SER A 173 -8.94 -5.85 15.91
C SER A 173 -7.46 -6.03 16.25
N PHE A 174 -6.60 -6.06 15.22
CA PHE A 174 -5.15 -5.91 15.35
C PHE A 174 -4.76 -4.51 14.87
N LEU A 175 -3.95 -3.80 15.65
CA LEU A 175 -3.52 -2.44 15.35
C LEU A 175 -2.04 -2.43 14.97
N PHE A 176 -1.72 -1.90 13.79
CA PHE A 176 -0.38 -1.70 13.27
C PHE A 176 0.05 -0.24 13.45
N PHE A 177 1.12 -0.02 14.21
CA PHE A 177 1.63 1.30 14.56
C PHE A 177 2.87 1.65 13.72
N PRO A 178 2.80 2.74 12.91
CA PRO A 178 3.91 3.16 12.05
C PRO A 178 5.01 3.89 12.82
N LYS A 179 6.18 3.27 12.98
CA LYS A 179 7.39 3.96 13.45
C LYS A 179 8.27 4.38 12.27
N SER A 180 8.73 5.63 12.27
CA SER A 180 9.62 6.16 11.22
C SER A 180 10.64 7.14 11.82
N SER A 181 11.47 7.75 10.96
CA SER A 181 12.32 8.88 11.34
C SER A 181 11.54 10.13 11.78
N GLU A 182 10.24 10.20 11.50
CA GLU A 182 9.37 11.31 11.87
C GLU A 182 8.66 11.00 13.20
N GLU A 183 9.36 11.14 14.33
CA GLU A 183 8.84 10.77 15.66
C GLU A 183 7.54 11.52 16.02
N GLN A 184 7.41 12.78 15.61
CA GLN A 184 6.21 13.59 15.82
C GLN A 184 4.96 12.98 15.18
N TYR A 185 5.11 12.30 14.05
CA TYR A 185 4.00 11.58 13.42
C TYR A 185 3.51 10.44 14.32
N PHE A 186 4.43 9.69 14.92
CA PHE A 186 4.07 8.58 15.81
C PHE A 186 3.35 9.06 17.07
N ASP A 187 3.80 10.16 17.67
CA ASP A 187 3.14 10.77 18.82
C ASP A 187 1.71 11.20 18.50
N ASP A 188 1.49 11.83 17.34
CA ASP A 188 0.16 12.22 16.89
C ASP A 188 -0.74 11.03 16.58
N VAL A 189 -0.19 9.96 15.98
CA VAL A 189 -0.92 8.69 15.77
C VAL A 189 -1.42 8.14 17.10
N LEU A 190 -0.58 8.10 18.13
CA LEU A 190 -0.95 7.61 19.45
C LEU A 190 -1.99 8.51 20.14
N ALA A 191 -1.77 9.83 20.11
CA ALA A 191 -2.68 10.79 20.73
C ALA A 191 -4.07 10.72 20.08
N THR A 192 -4.12 10.69 18.76
CA THR A 192 -5.34 10.70 17.97
C THR A 192 -6.15 9.42 18.12
N ASN A 193 -5.48 8.28 18.31
CA ASN A 193 -6.12 6.97 18.41
C ASN A 193 -6.18 6.45 19.86
N SER A 194 -5.95 7.30 20.86
CA SER A 194 -5.80 6.90 22.26
C SER A 194 -6.93 6.01 22.80
N GLU A 195 -8.18 6.24 22.37
CA GLU A 195 -9.33 5.43 22.75
C GLU A 195 -9.21 3.96 22.27
N ILE A 196 -9.01 3.73 20.97
CA ILE A 196 -8.84 2.36 20.44
C ILE A 196 -7.53 1.72 20.91
N VAL A 197 -6.48 2.52 21.12
CA VAL A 197 -5.21 2.04 21.63
C VAL A 197 -5.37 1.55 23.07
N SER A 198 -6.11 2.26 23.92
CA SER A 198 -6.30 1.89 25.33
C SER A 198 -7.20 0.66 25.51
N SER A 199 -8.16 0.45 24.61
CA SER A 199 -9.11 -0.66 24.66
C SER A 199 -8.64 -1.94 23.96
N THR A 200 -7.58 -1.86 23.15
CA THR A 200 -7.00 -3.02 22.45
C THR A 200 -6.02 -3.78 23.35
N ASP A 201 -6.06 -5.12 23.30
CA ASP A 201 -5.09 -6.00 23.99
C ASP A 201 -3.66 -5.75 23.51
N GLU A 202 -2.68 -5.77 24.40
CA GLU A 202 -1.27 -5.55 24.06
C GLU A 202 -0.75 -6.55 23.02
N ASN A 203 -1.22 -7.80 23.03
CA ASN A 203 -0.82 -8.82 22.05
C ASN A 203 -1.44 -8.57 20.66
N HIS A 204 -2.39 -7.64 20.55
CA HIS A 204 -2.98 -7.21 19.29
C HIS A 204 -2.40 -5.88 18.80
N LYS A 205 -1.38 -5.33 19.47
CA LYS A 205 -0.66 -4.12 19.07
C LYS A 205 0.68 -4.50 18.44
N ILE A 206 0.84 -4.17 17.16
CA ILE A 206 2.01 -4.52 16.37
C ILE A 206 2.70 -3.24 15.94
N ASN A 207 3.93 -3.03 16.42
CA ASN A 207 4.76 -1.94 15.91
C ASN A 207 5.47 -2.40 14.64
N TYR A 208 5.57 -1.53 13.64
CA TYR A 208 6.38 -1.78 12.47
C TYR A 208 7.20 -0.56 12.10
N ARG A 209 8.34 -0.78 11.45
CA ARG A 209 9.16 0.30 10.91
C ARG A 209 8.75 0.59 9.47
N VAL A 210 8.36 1.83 9.19
CA VAL A 210 7.90 2.27 7.86
C VAL A 210 9.01 2.07 6.83
N GLU A 211 10.27 2.33 7.18
CA GLU A 211 11.44 2.15 6.31
C GLU A 211 11.89 0.68 6.18
N SER A 212 11.17 -0.27 6.80
CA SER A 212 11.45 -1.72 6.69
C SER A 212 10.17 -2.47 6.26
N PRO A 213 9.63 -2.16 5.07
CA PRO A 213 8.36 -2.72 4.60
C PRO A 213 8.36 -4.25 4.53
N VAL A 214 9.47 -4.91 4.20
CA VAL A 214 9.48 -6.39 4.14
C VAL A 214 9.20 -7.03 5.51
N GLU A 215 9.75 -6.48 6.59
CA GLU A 215 9.47 -6.97 7.95
C GLU A 215 7.98 -6.79 8.32
N ALA A 216 7.42 -5.63 7.98
CA ALA A 216 6.00 -5.34 8.20
C ALA A 216 5.10 -6.29 7.39
N LEU A 217 5.46 -6.56 6.12
CA LEU A 217 4.74 -7.49 5.26
C LEU A 217 4.80 -8.93 5.77
N LEU A 218 5.95 -9.40 6.26
CA LEU A 218 6.08 -10.73 6.87
C LEU A 218 5.26 -10.86 8.15
N SER A 219 5.21 -9.79 8.95
CA SER A 219 4.38 -9.72 10.15
C SER A 219 2.89 -9.77 9.81
N LEU A 220 2.47 -9.04 8.78
CA LEU A 220 1.11 -9.06 8.26
C LEU A 220 0.76 -10.46 7.72
N ASP A 221 1.61 -11.05 6.88
CA ASP A 221 1.42 -12.39 6.31
C ASP A 221 1.23 -13.46 7.39
N SER A 222 2.09 -13.45 8.42
CA SER A 222 2.00 -14.36 9.56
C SER A 222 0.69 -14.21 10.32
N LEU A 223 0.21 -12.97 10.50
CA LEU A 223 -1.07 -12.69 11.15
C LEU A 223 -2.25 -13.21 10.33
N LEU A 224 -2.22 -13.02 9.01
CA LEU A 224 -3.27 -13.49 8.10
C LEU A 224 -3.34 -15.02 8.10
N GLU A 225 -2.20 -15.69 7.92
CA GLU A 225 -2.10 -17.16 7.93
C GLU A 225 -2.65 -17.78 9.23
N ALA A 226 -2.36 -17.18 10.38
CA ALA A 226 -2.81 -17.68 11.68
C ALA A 226 -4.33 -17.58 11.89
N ASN A 227 -5.02 -16.71 11.12
CA ASN A 227 -6.41 -16.31 11.38
C ASN A 227 -7.39 -16.54 10.22
N LYS A 228 -6.91 -16.76 8.99
CA LYS A 228 -7.78 -16.86 7.78
C LYS A 228 -8.85 -17.95 7.82
N ASN A 229 -8.64 -19.00 8.62
CA ASN A 229 -9.60 -20.10 8.80
C ASN A 229 -10.57 -19.89 9.98
N LYS A 230 -10.44 -18.78 10.72
CA LYS A 230 -11.23 -18.47 11.93
C LYS A 230 -12.06 -17.20 11.79
N TYR A 231 -11.66 -16.31 10.88
CA TYR A 231 -12.25 -14.98 10.73
C TYR A 231 -12.42 -14.60 9.26
N LYS A 232 -13.39 -13.74 8.98
CA LYS A 232 -13.39 -12.92 7.77
C LYS A 232 -12.48 -11.74 8.00
N ILE A 233 -11.33 -11.72 7.34
CA ILE A 233 -10.33 -10.69 7.58
C ILE A 233 -10.57 -9.48 6.68
N VAL A 234 -10.65 -8.31 7.30
CA VAL A 234 -10.76 -7.02 6.65
C VAL A 234 -9.54 -6.17 6.98
N LEU A 235 -8.76 -5.83 5.95
CA LEU A 235 -7.63 -4.92 6.05
C LEU A 235 -8.13 -3.48 5.93
N LEU A 236 -7.82 -2.67 6.94
CA LEU A 236 -8.07 -1.24 7.03
C LEU A 236 -6.73 -0.49 7.07
N PRO A 237 -6.03 -0.36 5.94
CA PRO A 237 -4.69 0.22 5.87
C PRO A 237 -4.67 1.76 5.90
N PHE A 238 -5.06 2.35 7.04
CA PHE A 238 -4.77 3.78 7.27
C PHE A 238 -3.26 4.00 7.43
N GLY A 239 -2.86 5.27 7.52
CA GLY A 239 -1.46 5.65 7.71
C GLY A 239 -0.63 5.66 6.42
N PRO A 240 0.69 5.39 6.48
CA PRO A 240 1.60 5.56 5.34
C PRO A 240 1.23 4.71 4.12
N LYS A 241 1.28 5.29 2.91
CA LYS A 241 0.90 4.61 1.66
C LYS A 241 1.69 3.33 1.37
N ILE A 242 2.91 3.20 1.90
CA ILE A 242 3.67 1.95 1.78
C ILE A 242 2.98 0.79 2.50
N PHE A 243 2.30 1.04 3.63
CA PHE A 243 1.49 0.04 4.32
C PHE A 243 0.25 -0.35 3.50
N TYR A 244 -0.40 0.63 2.87
CA TYR A 244 -1.47 0.37 1.91
C TYR A 244 -1.03 -0.57 0.78
N ALA A 245 0.11 -0.30 0.14
CA ALA A 245 0.65 -1.17 -0.92
C ALA A 245 0.96 -2.59 -0.42
N MET A 246 1.47 -2.73 0.82
CA MET A 246 1.69 -4.04 1.44
C MET A 246 0.39 -4.82 1.67
N ASN A 247 -0.69 -4.15 2.09
CA ASN A 247 -1.99 -4.78 2.29
C ASN A 247 -2.59 -5.26 0.96
N LEU A 248 -2.46 -4.47 -0.12
CA LEU A 248 -2.85 -4.90 -1.46
C LEU A 248 -2.05 -6.15 -1.89
N LEU A 249 -0.73 -6.13 -1.72
CA LEU A 249 0.13 -7.28 -2.05
C LEU A 249 -0.26 -8.54 -1.26
N ALA A 250 -0.47 -8.40 0.05
CA ALA A 250 -0.88 -9.50 0.90
C ALA A 250 -2.23 -10.07 0.46
N SER A 251 -3.22 -9.24 0.14
CA SER A 251 -4.54 -9.72 -0.33
C SER A 251 -4.51 -10.39 -1.71
N ILE A 252 -3.52 -10.10 -2.56
CA ILE A 252 -3.30 -10.84 -3.82
C ILE A 252 -2.90 -12.29 -3.53
N VAL A 253 -2.10 -12.51 -2.49
CA VAL A 253 -1.68 -13.85 -2.04
C VAL A 253 -2.81 -14.54 -1.26
N HIS A 254 -3.47 -13.80 -0.37
CA HIS A 254 -4.57 -14.26 0.47
C HIS A 254 -5.90 -13.76 -0.08
N SER A 255 -6.37 -14.36 -1.17
CA SER A 255 -7.56 -13.91 -1.91
C SER A 255 -8.86 -13.88 -1.10
N GLU A 256 -8.93 -14.57 0.04
CA GLU A 256 -10.03 -14.55 1.00
C GLU A 256 -10.06 -13.29 1.87
N VAL A 257 -8.94 -12.57 1.96
CA VAL A 257 -8.77 -11.34 2.73
C VAL A 257 -9.20 -10.15 1.88
N SER A 258 -9.94 -9.24 2.48
CA SER A 258 -10.45 -8.04 1.81
C SER A 258 -9.65 -6.80 2.20
N VAL A 259 -9.48 -5.86 1.27
CA VAL A 259 -8.88 -4.54 1.54
C VAL A 259 -9.96 -3.49 1.37
N TRP A 260 -10.21 -2.71 2.41
CA TRP A 260 -11.28 -1.73 2.43
C TRP A 260 -10.71 -0.31 2.51
N HIS A 261 -11.41 0.60 1.84
CA HIS A 261 -11.18 2.03 1.91
C HIS A 261 -12.27 2.70 2.73
N VAL A 262 -11.87 3.75 3.44
CA VAL A 262 -12.75 4.60 4.23
C VAL A 262 -12.70 6.01 3.65
N SER A 263 -13.85 6.47 3.15
CA SER A 263 -13.97 7.79 2.52
C SER A 263 -13.52 8.91 3.45
N GLY A 264 -13.05 10.01 2.88
CA GLY A 264 -12.50 11.14 3.62
C GLY A 264 -10.99 11.00 3.84
N GLU A 265 -10.38 9.81 3.71
CA GLU A 265 -8.91 9.64 3.66
C GLU A 265 -8.23 10.37 2.51
N GLU A 266 -8.93 10.54 1.38
CA GLU A 266 -8.41 11.23 0.19
C GLU A 266 -8.78 12.72 0.18
N GLU A 267 -9.83 13.11 0.90
CA GLU A 267 -10.26 14.51 1.08
C GLU A 267 -9.43 15.23 2.15
N ASP A 268 -8.82 14.48 3.06
CA ASP A 268 -7.69 14.95 3.85
C ASP A 268 -6.53 15.17 2.88
N GLY A 269 -6.43 16.38 2.36
CA GLY A 269 -5.48 16.79 1.33
C GLY A 269 -4.02 16.66 1.73
N ASP A 270 -3.65 15.89 2.76
CA ASP A 270 -2.31 15.66 3.32
C ASP A 270 -1.58 14.44 2.69
N SER A 271 -2.32 13.41 2.28
CA SER A 271 -1.72 12.11 1.90
C SER A 271 -0.96 12.15 0.56
N SER A 272 -1.41 12.95 -0.41
CA SER A 272 -0.79 13.14 -1.74
C SER A 272 -0.10 14.50 -1.91
N GLN A 273 0.23 15.19 -0.81
CA GLN A 273 0.93 16.47 -0.92
C GLN A 273 2.36 16.30 -1.42
N ASP A 274 2.73 17.20 -2.32
CA ASP A 274 4.07 17.37 -2.83
C ASP A 274 4.95 18.17 -1.84
N ARG A 275 5.27 17.50 -0.72
CA ARG A 275 6.05 18.04 0.40
C ARG A 275 7.54 17.71 0.29
N GLU A 276 8.34 18.32 1.16
CA GLU A 276 9.74 17.95 1.35
C GLU A 276 9.87 16.47 1.76
N VAL A 277 10.94 15.84 1.31
CA VAL A 277 11.21 14.41 1.53
C VAL A 277 12.06 14.26 2.79
N ALA A 278 11.63 13.37 3.68
CA ALA A 278 12.41 12.94 4.85
C ALA A 278 13.37 11.80 4.48
N SER A 279 12.85 10.80 3.76
CA SER A 279 13.61 9.65 3.30
C SER A 279 12.95 9.00 2.08
N VAL A 280 13.73 8.19 1.35
CA VAL A 280 13.24 7.40 0.21
C VAL A 280 13.61 5.93 0.41
N PHE A 281 12.64 5.05 0.22
CA PHE A 281 12.81 3.61 0.36
C PHE A 281 11.69 2.88 -0.38
N GLY A 282 11.68 1.57 -0.31
CA GLY A 282 10.69 0.75 -0.97
C GLY A 282 10.93 -0.72 -0.74
N PHE A 283 10.24 -1.54 -1.53
CA PHE A 283 10.50 -2.97 -1.60
C PHE A 283 10.27 -3.46 -3.02
N LYS A 284 10.92 -4.57 -3.36
CA LYS A 284 10.75 -5.26 -4.63
C LYS A 284 10.36 -6.70 -4.44
N PHE A 285 9.70 -7.27 -5.43
CA PHE A 285 9.28 -8.65 -5.45
C PHE A 285 9.07 -9.14 -6.89
N GLU A 286 8.94 -10.45 -7.06
CA GLU A 286 8.53 -11.06 -8.31
C GLU A 286 7.14 -11.68 -8.16
N MET A 287 6.24 -11.36 -9.09
CA MET A 287 4.88 -11.88 -9.15
C MET A 287 4.76 -12.93 -10.25
N LEU A 288 4.22 -14.10 -9.89
CA LEU A 288 3.98 -15.23 -10.79
C LEU A 288 2.55 -15.74 -10.61
N VAL A 289 1.88 -16.08 -11.71
CA VAL A 289 0.64 -16.84 -11.65
C VAL A 289 0.98 -18.32 -11.49
N THR A 290 0.41 -18.94 -10.47
CA THR A 290 0.49 -20.38 -10.21
C THR A 290 -0.77 -21.07 -10.73
N ASN A 291 -0.57 -22.16 -11.46
CA ASN A 291 -1.65 -23.04 -11.95
C ASN A 291 -2.23 -23.90 -10.82
#